data_AF-A0AAD7VUZ1-F1
#
_entry.id   AF-A0AAD7VUZ1-F1
#
_cell.length_a   1.000
_cell.length_b   1.000
_cell.length_c   1.000
_cell.angle_alpha   90.00
_cell.angle_beta   90.00
_cell.angle_gamma   90.00
#
_symmetry.space_group_name_H-M   'P 1'
#
loop_
_entity.id
_entity.type
_entity.pdbx_description
1 polymer ?
#
loop_
_entity_poly.entity_id
_entity_poly.type
_entity_poly.pdbx_seq_one_letter_code
_entity_poly.pdbx_strand_id
1 'polypeptide(L)'
;MALDMVKVMRLLVFDRFALAGHDRGGRVAYRMALDHPVIVEKLAVLDILPTKTMWDRADSRFTLAFWPWSLLAQPEPLPERLLSADPIIIVDDALNNWAPNQLSFRKMCVSATLVTLGSCAYPFDMRRVRSG
;
A
#
# COMPACT_ATOMS: atom_id res chain seq x y z
N MET A 1 9.57 -4.84 7.41
CA MET A 1 9.56 -3.98 6.21
C MET A 1 10.79 -3.08 6.11
N ALA A 2 11.01 -2.09 6.99
CA ALA A 2 12.15 -1.16 6.84
C ALA A 2 13.51 -1.88 6.79
N LEU A 3 13.76 -2.78 7.75
CA LEU A 3 14.97 -3.61 7.76
C LEU A 3 15.14 -4.47 6.51
N ASP A 4 14.04 -4.98 5.94
CA ASP A 4 14.08 -5.80 4.73
C ASP A 4 14.55 -4.95 3.53
N MET A 5 14.06 -3.72 3.42
CA MET A 5 14.49 -2.79 2.39
C MET A 5 15.97 -2.38 2.57
N VAL A 6 16.45 -2.21 3.80
CA VAL A 6 17.89 -2.00 4.06
C VAL A 6 18.73 -3.18 3.58
N LYS A 7 18.28 -4.41 3.86
CA LYS A 7 18.97 -5.63 3.39
C LYS A 7 19.00 -5.70 1.86
N VAL A 8 17.90 -5.37 1.19
CA VAL A 8 17.84 -5.31 -0.28
C VAL A 8 18.85 -4.30 -0.84
N MET A 9 18.90 -3.09 -0.29
CA MET A 9 19.84 -2.07 -0.78
C MET A 9 21.31 -2.48 -0.59
N ARG A 10 21.63 -3.16 0.52
CA ARG A 10 22.97 -3.74 0.73
C ARG A 10 23.31 -4.84 -0.25
N LEU A 11 22.36 -5.73 -0.57
CA LEU A 11 22.57 -6.78 -1.58
C LEU A 11 22.80 -6.18 -2.98
N LEU A 12 22.22 -5.01 -3.25
CA LEU A 12 22.44 -4.23 -4.46
C LEU A 12 23.68 -3.32 -4.38
N VAL A 13 24.49 -3.44 -3.32
CA VAL A 13 25.76 -2.70 -3.12
C VAL A 13 25.57 -1.18 -2.98
N PHE A 14 24.45 -0.75 -2.37
CA PHE A 14 24.23 0.63 -1.99
C PHE A 14 24.40 0.82 -0.48
N ASP A 15 25.49 1.47 -0.07
CA ASP A 15 25.78 1.77 1.35
C ASP A 15 25.00 2.99 1.86
N ARG A 16 24.74 3.97 0.97
CA ARG A 16 23.93 5.17 1.23
C ARG A 16 23.10 5.49 -0.01
N PHE A 17 21.87 5.97 0.20
CA PHE A 17 20.94 6.25 -0.91
C PHE A 17 19.89 7.29 -0.54
N ALA A 18 19.34 7.95 -1.56
CA ALA A 18 18.11 8.73 -1.43
C ALA A 18 16.89 7.79 -1.43
N LEU A 19 15.89 8.11 -0.62
CA LEU A 19 14.71 7.29 -0.41
C LEU A 19 13.44 8.10 -0.65
N ALA A 20 12.54 7.57 -1.48
CA ALA A 20 11.21 8.12 -1.68
C ALA A 20 10.17 7.04 -1.35
N GLY A 21 9.11 7.40 -0.62
CA GLY A 21 8.04 6.48 -0.25
C GLY A 21 6.67 7.14 -0.31
N HIS A 22 5.69 6.40 -0.81
CA HIS A 22 4.28 6.79 -0.91
C HIS A 22 3.39 5.82 -0.11
N ASP A 23 2.31 6.31 0.50
CA ASP A 23 1.38 5.53 1.33
C ASP A 23 2.10 4.62 2.36
N ARG A 24 1.91 3.29 2.33
CA ARG A 24 2.64 2.35 3.20
C ARG A 24 4.14 2.41 2.98
N GLY A 25 4.60 2.59 1.74
CA GLY A 25 6.00 2.80 1.41
C GLY A 25 6.57 4.06 2.05
N GLY A 26 5.79 5.12 2.17
CA GLY A 26 6.16 6.33 2.91
C GLY A 26 6.37 6.05 4.41
N ARG A 27 5.51 5.20 4.99
CA ARG A 27 5.63 4.78 6.39
C ARG A 27 6.88 3.95 6.65
N VAL A 28 7.18 3.05 5.73
CA VAL A 28 8.42 2.27 5.73
C VAL A 28 9.62 3.20 5.57
N ALA A 29 9.55 4.19 4.68
CA ALA A 29 10.63 5.11 4.40
C ALA A 29 10.99 6.01 5.59
N TYR A 30 10.02 6.65 6.23
CA TYR A 30 10.33 7.48 7.40
C TYR A 30 10.84 6.62 8.57
N ARG A 31 10.31 5.39 8.74
CA ARG A 31 10.80 4.47 9.78
C ARG A 31 12.24 4.04 9.50
N MET A 32 12.58 3.73 8.24
CA MET A 32 13.96 3.45 7.85
C MET A 32 14.89 4.61 8.17
N ALA A 33 14.49 5.85 7.86
CA ALA A 33 15.31 7.03 8.14
C ALA A 33 15.50 7.27 9.65
N LEU A 34 14.48 6.98 10.47
CA LEU A 34 14.59 7.06 11.93
C LEU A 34 15.53 6.00 12.52
N ASP A 35 15.42 4.75 12.05
CA ASP A 35 16.17 3.63 12.62
C ASP A 35 17.60 3.53 12.03
N HIS A 36 17.81 4.05 10.82
CA HIS A 36 19.08 4.00 10.08
C HIS A 36 19.44 5.35 9.43
N PRO A 37 19.63 6.43 10.21
CA PRO A 37 19.82 7.77 9.65
C PRO A 37 21.10 7.92 8.80
N VAL A 38 22.12 7.09 9.03
CA VAL A 38 23.42 7.19 8.33
C VAL A 38 23.33 6.75 6.86
N ILE A 39 22.43 5.81 6.54
CA ILE A 39 22.31 5.24 5.19
C ILE A 39 21.32 6.00 4.29
N VAL A 40 20.46 6.85 4.87
CA VAL A 40 19.48 7.65 4.12
C VAL A 40 20.03 9.06 3.90
N GLU A 41 20.39 9.38 2.65
CA GLU A 41 20.99 10.68 2.30
C GLU A 41 19.94 11.79 2.16
N LYS A 42 18.79 11.43 1.58
CA LYS A 42 17.64 12.32 1.37
C LYS A 42 16.38 11.49 1.51
N LEU A 43 15.33 12.09 2.05
CA LEU A 43 14.03 11.45 2.24
C LEU A 43 12.93 12.28 1.59
N ALA A 44 12.12 11.64 0.76
CA ALA A 44 10.85 12.15 0.27
C ALA A 44 9.72 11.24 0.76
N VAL A 45 8.72 11.83 1.42
CA VAL A 45 7.54 11.12 1.90
C VAL A 45 6.32 11.76 1.25
N LEU A 46 5.57 10.99 0.48
CA LEU A 46 4.50 11.50 -0.39
C LEU A 46 3.14 11.15 0.20
N ASP A 47 2.32 12.18 0.38
CA ASP A 47 0.91 12.13 0.75
C ASP A 47 0.59 11.33 2.02
N ILE A 48 1.49 11.36 3.01
CA ILE A 48 1.24 10.77 4.32
C ILE A 48 1.72 11.65 5.48
N LEU A 49 1.11 11.42 6.64
CA LEU A 49 1.63 11.84 7.94
C LEU A 49 2.07 10.62 8.77
N PRO A 50 2.92 10.81 9.81
CA PRO A 50 3.30 9.74 10.71
C PRO A 50 2.09 9.01 11.29
N THR A 51 2.16 7.67 11.39
CA THR A 51 1.02 6.85 11.83
C THR A 51 0.48 7.28 13.19
N LYS A 52 1.36 7.62 14.14
CA LYS A 52 0.98 8.12 15.46
C LYS A 52 0.16 9.42 15.36
N THR A 53 0.63 10.38 14.56
CA THR A 53 -0.04 11.67 14.32
C THR A 53 -1.46 11.50 13.81
N MET A 54 -1.70 10.51 12.93
CA MET A 54 -3.02 10.19 12.40
C MET A 54 -3.93 9.61 13.48
N TRP A 55 -3.44 8.62 14.24
CA TRP A 55 -4.24 8.00 15.33
C TRP A 55 -4.53 8.97 16.47
N ASP A 56 -3.58 9.82 16.86
CA ASP A 56 -3.78 10.84 17.89
C ASP A 56 -4.88 11.86 17.49
N ARG A 57 -5.16 12.01 16.20
CA ARG A 57 -6.14 12.95 15.63
C ARG A 57 -7.37 12.27 15.05
N ALA A 58 -7.51 10.96 15.22
CA ALA A 58 -8.59 10.20 14.62
C ALA A 58 -9.94 10.68 15.16
N ASP A 59 -10.83 11.06 14.25
CA ASP A 59 -12.23 11.40 14.50
C ASP A 59 -13.14 10.56 13.58
N SER A 60 -14.45 10.76 13.70
CA SER A 60 -15.41 10.06 12.84
C SER A 60 -15.20 10.32 11.35
N ARG A 61 -14.74 11.52 10.97
CA ARG A 61 -14.46 11.86 9.57
C ARG A 61 -13.27 11.06 9.05
N PHE A 62 -12.20 10.96 9.84
CA PHE A 62 -11.06 10.11 9.51
C PHE A 62 -11.46 8.64 9.36
N THR A 63 -12.21 8.10 10.32
CA THR A 63 -12.64 6.69 10.29
C THR A 63 -13.52 6.37 9.09
N LEU A 64 -14.37 7.30 8.63
CA LEU A 64 -15.21 7.08 7.45
C LEU A 64 -14.44 7.29 6.13
N ALA A 65 -13.62 8.34 6.04
CA ALA A 65 -12.87 8.64 4.81
C ALA A 65 -11.71 7.67 4.55
N PHE A 66 -11.10 7.14 5.61
CA PHE A 66 -10.02 6.15 5.57
C PHE A 66 -10.46 4.86 6.25
N TRP A 67 -11.69 4.42 5.96
CA TRP A 67 -12.29 3.20 6.50
C TRP A 67 -11.38 1.96 6.47
N PRO A 68 -10.48 1.75 5.47
CA PRO A 68 -9.60 0.57 5.49
C PRO A 68 -8.66 0.54 6.68
N TRP A 69 -8.30 1.69 7.27
CA TRP A 69 -7.48 1.70 8.49
C TRP A 69 -8.16 1.02 9.67
N SER A 70 -9.49 1.17 9.78
CA SER A 70 -10.26 0.60 10.89
C SER A 70 -10.71 -0.83 10.58
N LEU A 71 -11.11 -1.10 9.33
CA LEU A 71 -11.51 -2.44 8.90
C LEU A 71 -10.34 -3.42 8.93
N LEU A 72 -9.21 -3.07 8.30
CA LEU A 72 -8.07 -3.98 8.17
C LEU A 72 -7.27 -4.15 9.47
N ALA A 73 -7.60 -3.37 10.51
CA ALA A 73 -7.05 -3.55 11.84
C ALA A 73 -7.92 -4.44 12.75
N GLN A 74 -9.10 -4.89 12.27
CA GLN A 74 -9.92 -5.82 13.03
C GLN A 74 -9.23 -7.19 13.16
N PRO A 75 -9.53 -7.97 14.21
CA PRO A 75 -9.00 -9.31 14.37
C PRO A 75 -9.36 -10.24 13.21
N GLU A 76 -8.43 -11.13 12.87
CA GLU A 76 -8.67 -12.28 11.99
C GLU A 76 -9.87 -13.10 12.50
N PRO A 77 -10.75 -13.64 11.64
CA PRO A 77 -10.67 -13.67 10.16
C PRO A 77 -11.57 -12.64 9.46
N LEU A 78 -12.05 -11.63 10.17
CA LEU A 78 -13.06 -10.71 9.64
C LEU A 78 -12.57 -9.96 8.38
N PRO A 79 -11.43 -9.25 8.39
CA PRO A 79 -11.02 -8.45 7.24
C PRO A 79 -10.71 -9.32 6.01
N GLU A 80 -10.07 -10.48 6.19
CA GLU A 80 -9.73 -11.40 5.10
C GLU A 80 -10.98 -11.95 4.41
N ARG A 81 -12.00 -12.32 5.19
CA ARG A 81 -13.26 -12.84 4.65
C ARG A 81 -14.04 -11.78 3.87
N LEU A 82 -14.05 -10.54 4.35
CA LEU A 82 -14.72 -9.43 3.67
C LEU A 82 -14.00 -9.06 2.36
N LEU A 83 -12.67 -8.96 2.39
CA LEU A 83 -11.86 -8.70 1.19
C LEU A 83 -12.00 -9.80 0.14
N SER A 84 -12.06 -11.06 0.58
CA SER A 84 -12.14 -12.21 -0.32
C SER A 84 -13.52 -12.37 -0.96
N ALA A 85 -14.57 -11.77 -0.39
CA ALA A 85 -15.91 -11.83 -0.95
C ALA A 85 -16.01 -11.04 -2.26
N ASP A 86 -15.45 -9.83 -2.30
CA ASP A 86 -15.30 -9.04 -3.52
C ASP A 86 -14.15 -8.03 -3.40
N PRO A 87 -12.92 -8.40 -3.82
CA PRO A 87 -11.77 -7.51 -3.73
C PRO A 87 -11.83 -6.35 -4.74
N ILE A 88 -12.64 -6.46 -5.80
CA ILE A 88 -12.75 -5.43 -6.84
C ILE A 88 -13.48 -4.22 -6.27
N ILE A 89 -14.63 -4.45 -5.61
CA ILE A 89 -15.41 -3.36 -5.00
C ILE A 89 -14.55 -2.54 -4.02
N ILE A 90 -13.74 -3.22 -3.22
CA ILE A 90 -12.89 -2.58 -2.21
C ILE A 90 -11.79 -1.72 -2.86
N VAL A 91 -11.10 -2.27 -3.86
CA VAL A 91 -10.03 -1.54 -4.56
C VAL A 91 -10.60 -0.38 -5.36
N ASP A 92 -11.72 -0.59 -6.06
CA ASP A 92 -12.36 0.45 -6.86
C ASP A 92 -12.88 1.58 -5.97
N ASP A 93 -13.55 1.29 -4.84
CA ASP A 93 -13.98 2.33 -3.89
C ASP A 93 -12.80 3.17 -3.38
N ALA A 94 -11.72 2.50 -2.95
CA ALA A 94 -10.53 3.19 -2.47
C ALA A 94 -9.88 4.08 -3.55
N LEU A 95 -9.70 3.55 -4.76
CA LEU A 95 -9.12 4.32 -5.88
C LEU A 95 -10.04 5.45 -6.34
N ASN A 96 -11.35 5.26 -6.29
CA ASN A 96 -12.33 6.28 -6.66
C ASN A 96 -12.34 7.46 -5.69
N ASN A 97 -12.19 7.18 -4.39
CA ASN A 97 -12.29 8.20 -3.35
C ASN A 97 -10.95 8.91 -3.08
N TRP A 98 -9.82 8.27 -3.36
CA TRP A 98 -8.49 8.83 -3.02
C TRP A 98 -7.74 9.41 -4.23
N ALA A 99 -8.18 9.13 -5.46
CA ALA A 99 -7.59 9.71 -6.66
C ALA A 99 -8.35 10.97 -7.12
N PRO A 100 -7.68 12.12 -7.32
CA PRO A 100 -8.34 13.33 -7.81
C PRO A 100 -8.79 13.23 -9.29
N ASN A 101 -8.26 12.28 -10.06
CA ASN A 101 -8.68 12.03 -11.44
C ASN A 101 -8.53 10.54 -11.82
N GLN A 102 -9.64 9.94 -12.27
CA GLN A 102 -9.73 8.53 -12.70
C GLN A 102 -8.82 8.18 -13.88
N LEU A 103 -8.38 9.18 -14.64
CA LEU A 103 -7.49 9.01 -15.79
C LEU A 103 -6.03 8.71 -15.42
N SER A 104 -5.65 8.86 -14.14
CA SER A 104 -4.28 8.64 -13.67
C SER A 104 -3.91 7.15 -13.53
N PHE A 105 -4.90 6.27 -13.35
CA PHE A 105 -4.67 4.83 -13.29
C PHE A 105 -4.93 4.19 -14.66
N ARG A 106 -3.85 3.79 -15.34
CA ARG A 106 -3.97 2.93 -16.53
C ARG A 106 -4.60 1.61 -16.09
N LYS A 107 -5.59 1.08 -16.83
CA LYS A 107 -6.29 -0.19 -16.52
C LYS A 107 -5.35 -1.36 -16.15
N MET A 108 -4.12 -1.34 -16.69
CA MET A 108 -3.08 -2.34 -16.42
C MET A 108 -2.54 -2.29 -14.97
N CYS A 109 -2.45 -1.12 -14.33
CA CYS A 109 -2.00 -0.97 -12.94
C CYS A 109 -3.05 -1.49 -11.95
N VAL A 110 -4.34 -1.26 -12.23
CA VAL A 110 -5.45 -1.81 -11.43
C VAL A 110 -5.50 -3.32 -11.59
N SER A 111 -5.34 -3.84 -12.82
CA SER A 111 -5.28 -5.28 -13.09
C SER A 111 -4.16 -5.99 -12.33
N ALA A 112 -2.95 -5.43 -12.27
CA ALA A 112 -1.85 -6.02 -11.48
C ALA A 112 -2.16 -6.10 -9.97
N THR A 113 -2.86 -5.10 -9.44
CA THR A 113 -3.30 -5.04 -8.04
C THR A 113 -4.36 -6.11 -7.76
N LEU A 114 -5.36 -6.22 -8.65
CA LEU A 114 -6.43 -7.21 -8.55
C LEU A 114 -5.92 -8.64 -8.76
N VAL A 115 -4.97 -8.87 -9.66
CA VAL A 115 -4.34 -10.18 -9.84
C VAL A 115 -3.63 -10.60 -8.56
N THR A 116 -2.92 -9.70 -7.88
CA THR A 116 -2.24 -10.02 -6.62
C THR A 116 -3.24 -10.44 -5.53
N LEU A 117 -4.38 -9.75 -5.43
CA LEU A 117 -5.43 -10.06 -4.46
C LEU A 117 -6.25 -11.32 -4.84
N GLY A 118 -6.55 -11.52 -6.13
CA GLY A 118 -7.32 -12.65 -6.65
C GLY A 118 -6.52 -13.96 -6.74
N SER A 119 -5.18 -13.89 -6.85
CA SER A 119 -4.31 -15.08 -6.88
C SER A 119 -4.28 -15.84 -5.56
N CYS A 120 -4.71 -15.22 -4.46
CA CYS A 120 -4.95 -15.91 -3.19
C CYS A 120 -6.31 -16.62 -3.13
N ALA A 121 -7.25 -16.30 -4.03
CA ALA A 121 -8.62 -16.83 -4.00
C ALA A 121 -8.95 -17.83 -5.13
N TYR A 122 -8.27 -17.76 -6.29
CA TYR A 122 -8.48 -18.71 -7.40
C TYR A 122 -7.18 -18.97 -8.19
N PRO A 123 -6.84 -20.24 -8.52
CA PRO A 123 -5.71 -20.53 -9.42
C PRO A 123 -5.98 -19.95 -10.81
N PHE A 124 -5.02 -19.18 -11.32
CA PHE A 124 -5.04 -18.45 -12.58
C PHE A 124 -5.26 -19.38 -13.80
N ASP A 125 -6.39 -19.25 -14.53
CA ASP A 125 -6.61 -19.91 -15.82
C ASP A 125 -6.09 -19.05 -16.99
N MET A 126 -4.98 -19.48 -17.60
CA MET A 126 -4.33 -18.84 -18.75
C MET A 126 -5.19 -18.78 -20.03
N ARG A 127 -6.37 -19.41 -20.09
CA ARG A 127 -7.20 -19.48 -21.31
C ARG A 127 -7.96 -18.19 -21.63
N ARG A 128 -8.07 -17.23 -20.71
CA ARG A 128 -8.83 -15.97 -20.93
C ARG A 128 -8.04 -14.83 -21.58
N VAL A 129 -6.74 -14.98 -21.84
CA VAL A 129 -5.88 -13.91 -22.37
C VAL A 129 -5.77 -13.90 -23.91
N ARG A 130 -6.37 -14.87 -24.62
CA ARG A 130 -6.27 -14.97 -26.10
C ARG A 130 -7.47 -14.44 -26.88
N SER A 131 -8.33 -13.62 -26.28
CA SER A 131 -9.49 -13.04 -26.98
C SER A 131 -9.62 -11.56 -26.65
N GLY A 132 -8.84 -10.72 -27.31
CA GLY A 132 -8.86 -9.27 -27.20
C GLY A 132 -7.89 -8.64 -28.17
#